data_AF-G0LYN3-F1
#
_entry.id   AF-G0LYN3-F1
#
_cell.length_a   1.000
_cell.length_b   1.000
_cell.length_c   1.000
_cell.angle_alpha   90.00
_cell.angle_beta   90.00
_cell.angle_gamma   90.00
#
_symmetry.space_group_name_H-M   'P 1'
#
loop_
_entity.id
_entity.type
_entity.pdbx_description
1 polymer ?
#
loop_
_entity_poly.entity_id
_entity_poly.type
_entity_poly.pdbx_seq_one_letter_code
_entity_poly.pdbx_strand_id
1 'polypeptide(L)'
;MKTKPASKRPQPCNKTDRNDAYHLALAQDRNQHQPNRKEPEVYHQLQSLSRAYEELTHDIVASKNRLHKYLQLTFPELETIFNNSRGVNYWYLVELFPHCQDVRNLDVSTIAKQIEEFKGYGINRAQKLAIKLKPIFCQCNSNLFPNSLRTSCYNCNFVHQISPYC
;
A
#
# COMPACT_ATOMS: atom_id res chain seq x y z
N MET A 1 38.59 60.86 10.57
CA MET A 1 38.21 59.71 11.43
C MET A 1 37.10 60.14 12.38
N LYS A 2 35.86 59.67 12.18
CA LYS A 2 34.96 59.17 13.25
C LYS A 2 33.97 58.23 12.57
N THR A 3 34.13 56.94 12.86
CA THR A 3 33.32 55.83 12.36
C THR A 3 31.89 55.95 12.89
N LYS A 4 30.88 55.71 12.03
CA LYS A 4 29.48 55.61 12.47
C LYS A 4 29.36 54.45 13.48
N PRO A 5 28.69 54.64 14.63
CA PRO A 5 28.55 53.58 15.61
C PRO A 5 27.68 52.45 15.05
N ALA A 6 28.09 51.22 15.30
CA ALA A 6 27.34 50.03 14.95
C ALA A 6 25.96 50.07 15.62
N SER A 7 24.91 50.09 14.80
CA SER A 7 23.55 49.82 15.24
C SER A 7 23.50 48.37 15.74
N LYS A 8 23.64 48.17 17.06
CA LYS A 8 23.28 46.89 17.68
C LYS A 8 21.79 46.68 17.46
N ARG A 9 21.43 45.73 16.60
CA ARG A 9 20.04 45.27 16.48
C ARG A 9 19.61 44.72 17.84
N PRO A 10 18.52 45.23 18.46
CA PRO A 10 17.97 44.59 19.64
C PRO A 10 17.59 43.16 19.25
N GLN A 11 18.08 42.16 19.99
CA GLN A 11 17.64 40.79 19.83
C GLN A 11 16.23 40.69 20.39
N PRO A 12 15.18 40.41 19.59
CA PRO A 12 13.85 40.17 20.13
C PRO A 12 13.84 38.73 20.64
N CYS A 13 14.12 38.59 21.93
CA CYS A 13 13.64 37.48 22.74
C CYS A 13 12.10 37.60 22.80
N ASN A 14 11.43 37.11 21.75
CA ASN A 14 10.02 36.66 21.69
C ASN A 14 9.74 36.21 20.25
N LYS A 15 10.20 35.01 19.89
CA LYS A 15 9.75 34.31 18.68
C LYS A 15 8.24 34.17 18.76
N THR A 16 7.55 34.95 17.95
CA THR A 16 6.10 34.97 17.83
C THR A 16 5.81 35.09 16.35
N ASP A 17 4.80 34.37 15.85
CA ASP A 17 4.45 34.38 14.43
C ASP A 17 4.21 35.81 13.90
N ARG A 18 3.71 36.70 14.76
CA ARG A 18 3.52 38.12 14.45
C ARG A 18 4.83 38.86 14.17
N ASN A 19 5.84 38.68 15.02
CA ASN A 19 7.14 39.34 14.82
C ASN A 19 7.91 38.71 13.67
N ASP A 20 7.82 37.38 13.52
CA ASP A 20 8.46 36.66 12.42
C ASP A 20 7.87 37.09 11.07
N ALA A 21 6.54 37.17 10.94
CA ALA A 21 5.88 37.70 9.75
C ALA A 21 6.25 39.17 9.46
N TYR A 22 6.33 40.01 10.49
CA TYR A 22 6.74 41.41 10.35
C TYR A 22 8.18 41.55 9.84
N HIS A 23 9.10 40.75 10.40
CA HIS A 23 10.50 40.77 9.99
C HIS A 23 10.70 40.15 8.59
N LEU A 24 9.93 39.13 8.22
CA LEU A 24 9.91 38.59 6.85
C LEU A 24 9.41 39.64 5.85
N ALA A 25 8.33 40.35 6.15
CA ALA A 25 7.81 41.41 5.30
C ALA A 25 8.82 42.55 5.11
N LEU A 26 9.47 43.00 6.18
CA LEU A 26 10.54 44.00 6.11
C LEU A 26 11.76 43.51 5.32
N ALA A 27 12.12 42.23 5.44
CA ALA A 27 13.21 41.64 4.69
C ALA A 27 12.86 41.56 3.19
N GLN A 28 11.62 41.18 2.85
CA GLN A 28 11.11 41.13 1.48
C GLN A 28 11.04 42.52 0.84
N ASP A 29 10.62 43.53 1.60
CA ASP A 29 10.53 44.93 1.13
C ASP A 29 11.92 45.52 0.85
N ARG A 30 12.91 45.20 1.70
CA ARG A 30 14.29 45.70 1.55
C ARG A 30 15.10 44.94 0.50
N ASN A 31 14.83 43.66 0.32
CA ASN A 31 15.54 42.84 -0.65
C ASN A 31 14.75 42.83 -1.96
N GLN A 32 15.29 43.48 -3.00
CA GLN A 32 14.82 43.29 -4.37
C GLN A 32 15.22 41.88 -4.84
N HIS A 33 14.49 40.85 -4.40
CA HIS A 33 14.66 39.51 -4.91
C HIS A 33 14.42 39.52 -6.42
N GLN A 34 15.36 38.94 -7.17
CA GLN A 34 15.12 38.72 -8.59
C GLN A 34 13.82 37.91 -8.72
N PRO A 35 12.95 38.25 -9.69
CA PRO A 35 11.73 37.49 -9.90
C PRO A 35 12.11 36.03 -10.01
N ASN A 36 11.42 35.18 -9.24
CA ASN A 36 11.70 33.76 -9.22
C ASN A 36 11.71 33.28 -10.68
N ARG A 37 12.81 32.69 -11.15
CA ARG A 37 12.90 32.22 -12.53
C ARG A 37 11.77 31.20 -12.68
N LYS A 38 10.80 31.51 -13.53
CA LYS A 38 9.70 30.58 -13.81
C LYS A 38 10.34 29.32 -14.36
N GLU A 39 10.28 28.25 -13.58
CA GLU A 39 10.71 26.96 -14.06
C GLU A 39 9.91 26.64 -15.33
N PRO A 40 10.55 26.04 -16.35
CA PRO A 40 9.84 25.63 -17.54
C PRO A 40 8.68 24.70 -17.16
N GLU A 41 7.54 24.86 -17.82
CA GLU A 41 6.33 24.08 -17.55
C GLU A 41 6.59 22.56 -17.55
N VAL A 42 7.54 22.10 -18.38
CA VAL A 42 7.99 20.70 -18.45
C VAL A 42 8.47 20.17 -17.10
N TYR A 43 9.15 20.98 -16.28
CA TYR A 43 9.60 20.57 -14.94
C TYR A 43 8.43 20.42 -13.98
N HIS A 44 7.44 21.31 -14.04
CA HIS A 44 6.21 21.18 -13.25
C HIS A 44 5.40 19.94 -13.66
N GLN A 45 5.31 19.65 -14.96
CA GLN A 45 4.66 18.44 -15.48
C GLN A 45 5.38 17.18 -14.97
N LEU A 46 6.71 17.10 -15.09
CA LEU A 46 7.51 15.98 -14.57
C LEU A 46 7.32 15.81 -13.05
N GLN A 47 7.34 16.90 -12.29
CA GLN A 47 7.12 16.84 -10.84
C GLN A 47 5.71 16.35 -10.49
N SER A 48 4.70 16.78 -11.24
CA SER A 48 3.32 16.32 -11.06
C SER A 48 3.18 14.82 -11.32
N LEU A 49 3.81 14.31 -12.39
CA LEU A 49 3.85 12.89 -12.71
C LEU A 49 4.60 12.07 -11.66
N SER A 50 5.73 12.57 -11.15
CA SER A 50 6.48 11.92 -10.07
C SER A 50 5.64 11.78 -8.81
N ARG A 51 4.91 12.85 -8.42
CA ARG A 51 4.01 12.82 -7.27
C ARG A 51 2.86 11.82 -7.48
N ALA A 52 2.24 11.82 -8.67
CA ALA A 52 1.19 10.87 -9.00
C ALA A 52 1.68 9.41 -8.94
N TYR A 53 2.90 9.14 -9.41
CA TYR A 53 3.50 7.81 -9.31
C TYR A 53 3.73 7.39 -7.85
N GLU A 54 4.27 8.27 -7.02
CA GLU A 54 4.48 8.00 -5.59
C GLU A 54 3.16 7.74 -4.86
N GLU A 55 2.14 8.53 -5.15
CA GLU A 55 0.79 8.37 -4.59
C GLU A 55 0.19 7.01 -4.96
N LEU A 56 0.20 6.66 -6.25
CA LEU A 56 -0.30 5.36 -6.72
C LEU A 56 0.47 4.19 -6.11
N THR A 57 1.80 4.31 -6.01
CA THR A 57 2.65 3.27 -5.41
C THR A 57 2.32 3.10 -3.92
N HIS A 58 2.16 4.20 -3.20
CA HIS A 58 1.76 4.17 -1.79
C HIS A 58 0.39 3.52 -1.62
N ASP A 59 -0.58 3.86 -2.47
CA ASP A 59 -1.94 3.32 -2.41
C ASP A 59 -2.00 1.82 -2.69
N ILE A 60 -1.20 1.34 -3.65
CA ILE A 60 -1.05 -0.10 -3.92
C ILE A 60 -0.50 -0.82 -2.68
N VAL A 61 0.58 -0.29 -2.08
CA VAL A 61 1.19 -0.88 -0.88
C VAL A 61 0.22 -0.85 0.30
N ALA A 62 -0.46 0.28 0.52
CA ALA A 62 -1.44 0.43 1.58
C ALA A 62 -2.62 -0.53 1.42
N SER A 63 -3.15 -0.68 0.20
CA SER A 63 -4.24 -1.60 -0.12
C SER A 63 -3.83 -3.06 0.10
N LYS A 64 -2.63 -3.44 -0.34
CA LYS A 64 -2.07 -4.78 -0.11
C LYS A 64 -1.92 -5.07 1.39
N ASN A 65 -1.41 -4.11 2.16
CA ASN A 65 -1.24 -4.27 3.60
C ASN A 65 -2.58 -4.37 4.35
N ARG A 66 -3.60 -3.62 3.93
CA ARG A 66 -4.96 -3.73 4.46
C ARG A 66 -5.54 -5.12 4.20
N LEU A 67 -5.43 -5.61 2.96
CA LEU A 67 -5.89 -6.94 2.60
C LEU A 67 -5.14 -8.02 3.39
N HIS A 68 -3.82 -7.91 3.52
CA HIS A 68 -3.02 -8.84 4.31
C HIS A 68 -3.50 -8.90 5.77
N LYS A 69 -3.79 -7.74 6.37
CA LYS A 69 -4.32 -7.67 7.74
C LYS A 69 -5.70 -8.34 7.86
N TYR A 70 -6.59 -8.13 6.90
CA TYR A 70 -7.88 -8.84 6.89
C TYR A 70 -7.68 -10.34 6.79
N LEU A 71 -6.82 -10.81 5.87
CA LEU A 71 -6.50 -12.23 5.74
C LEU A 71 -5.91 -12.83 7.02
N GLN A 72 -5.05 -12.11 7.75
CA GLN A 72 -4.55 -12.57 9.04
C GLN A 72 -5.65 -12.74 10.09
N LEU A 73 -6.68 -11.90 10.06
CA LEU A 73 -7.80 -11.99 11.00
C LEU A 73 -8.77 -13.11 10.63
N THR A 74 -9.09 -13.24 9.34
CA THR A 74 -10.11 -14.18 8.86
C THR A 74 -9.55 -15.56 8.58
N PHE A 75 -8.27 -15.63 8.21
CA PHE A 75 -7.64 -16.82 7.67
C PHE A 75 -6.12 -16.89 7.97
N PRO A 76 -5.72 -16.91 9.25
CA PRO A 76 -4.31 -16.92 9.67
C PRO A 76 -3.55 -18.17 9.21
N GLU A 77 -4.26 -19.28 9.01
CA GLU A 77 -3.64 -20.56 8.66
C GLU A 77 -2.99 -20.53 7.26
N LEU A 78 -3.38 -19.60 6.39
CA LEU A 78 -2.78 -19.39 5.08
C LEU A 78 -1.28 -19.07 5.15
N GLU A 79 -0.86 -18.29 6.15
CA GLU A 79 0.54 -17.90 6.33
C GLU A 79 1.43 -19.08 6.71
N THR A 80 0.88 -20.09 7.38
CA THR A 80 1.63 -21.32 7.73
C THR A 80 2.02 -22.13 6.48
N ILE A 81 1.29 -21.92 5.38
CA ILE A 81 1.52 -22.60 4.11
C ILE A 81 2.57 -21.85 3.30
N PHE A 82 2.48 -20.52 3.29
CA PHE A 82 3.39 -19.63 2.60
C PHE A 82 4.26 -18.90 3.61
N ASN A 83 5.48 -19.41 3.85
CA ASN A 83 6.49 -18.77 4.72
C ASN A 83 6.83 -17.31 4.33
N ASN A 84 6.33 -16.80 3.19
CA ASN A 84 6.53 -15.42 2.75
C ASN A 84 5.26 -14.84 2.11
N SER A 85 4.60 -13.91 2.80
CA SER A 85 3.42 -13.16 2.31
C SER A 85 3.73 -12.17 1.18
N ARG A 86 5.00 -12.03 0.79
CA ARG A 86 5.43 -11.21 -0.35
C ARG A 86 5.54 -11.97 -1.67
N GLY A 87 5.36 -13.29 -1.65
CA GLY A 87 5.43 -14.09 -2.88
C GLY A 87 4.23 -13.85 -3.80
N VAL A 88 4.45 -13.75 -5.11
CA VAL A 88 3.38 -13.58 -6.11
C VAL A 88 2.34 -14.72 -6.00
N ASN A 89 2.85 -15.91 -5.74
CA ASN A 89 2.12 -17.14 -5.46
C ASN A 89 1.08 -17.04 -4.33
N TYR A 90 1.37 -16.27 -3.28
CA TYR A 90 0.45 -16.07 -2.17
C TYR A 90 -0.79 -15.28 -2.63
N TRP A 91 -0.56 -14.19 -3.37
CA TRP A 91 -1.63 -13.32 -3.88
C TRP A 91 -2.49 -14.02 -4.94
N TYR A 92 -1.88 -14.85 -5.79
CA TYR A 92 -2.64 -15.68 -6.73
C TYR A 92 -3.57 -16.68 -6.05
N LEU A 93 -3.15 -17.28 -4.94
CA LEU A 93 -4.01 -18.20 -4.21
C LEU A 93 -5.18 -17.46 -3.52
N VAL A 94 -4.91 -16.29 -2.95
CA VAL A 94 -5.93 -15.41 -2.36
C VAL A 94 -6.97 -15.00 -3.41
N GLU A 95 -6.55 -14.79 -4.65
CA GLU A 95 -7.44 -14.48 -5.77
C GLU A 95 -8.33 -15.68 -6.16
N LEU A 96 -7.79 -16.90 -6.20
CA LEU A 96 -8.62 -18.10 -6.48
C LEU A 96 -9.61 -18.41 -5.37
N PHE A 97 -9.18 -18.25 -4.12
CA PHE A 97 -9.92 -18.72 -2.95
C PHE A 97 -10.05 -17.58 -1.94
N PRO A 98 -11.00 -16.66 -2.16
CA PRO A 98 -11.23 -15.54 -1.26
C PRO A 98 -11.77 -15.99 0.09
N HIS A 99 -12.49 -17.12 0.17
CA HIS A 99 -13.01 -17.68 1.41
C HIS A 99 -12.56 -19.12 1.63
N CYS A 100 -12.36 -19.49 2.90
CA CYS A 100 -11.98 -20.85 3.27
C CYS A 100 -13.02 -21.94 2.93
N GLN A 101 -14.27 -21.54 2.66
CA GLN A 101 -15.36 -22.46 2.37
C GLN A 101 -15.30 -22.94 0.91
N ASP A 102 -14.73 -22.13 0.01
CA ASP A 102 -14.61 -22.46 -1.40
C ASP A 102 -13.68 -23.67 -1.59
N VAL A 103 -12.59 -23.72 -0.84
CA VAL A 103 -11.64 -24.86 -0.83
C VAL A 103 -12.21 -26.09 -0.11
N ARG A 104 -13.12 -25.89 0.86
CA ARG A 104 -13.73 -26.99 1.61
C ARG A 104 -14.52 -27.92 0.69
N ASN A 105 -15.25 -27.37 -0.27
CA ASN A 105 -16.13 -28.14 -1.16
C ASN A 105 -15.42 -28.76 -2.37
N LEU A 106 -14.15 -28.40 -2.61
CA LEU A 106 -13.39 -28.84 -3.79
C LEU A 106 -12.46 -30.02 -3.50
N ASP A 107 -12.33 -30.93 -4.46
CA ASP A 107 -11.36 -32.02 -4.38
C ASP A 107 -9.93 -31.52 -4.59
N VAL A 108 -8.97 -32.26 -4.02
CA VAL A 108 -7.53 -31.96 -4.12
C VAL A 108 -7.08 -31.89 -5.59
N SER A 109 -7.64 -32.74 -6.46
CA SER A 109 -7.35 -32.75 -7.90
C SER A 109 -7.83 -31.48 -8.60
N THR A 110 -9.02 -30.97 -8.24
CA THR A 110 -9.59 -29.75 -8.81
C THR A 110 -8.81 -28.51 -8.34
N ILE A 111 -8.43 -28.47 -7.06
CA ILE A 111 -7.59 -27.40 -6.50
C ILE A 111 -6.22 -27.39 -7.21
N ALA A 112 -5.61 -28.56 -7.42
CA ALA A 112 -4.33 -28.66 -8.11
C ALA A 112 -4.41 -28.18 -9.57
N LYS A 113 -5.49 -28.49 -10.30
CA LYS A 113 -5.72 -28.00 -11.67
C LYS A 113 -5.86 -26.48 -11.72
N GLN A 114 -6.64 -25.89 -10.81
CA GLN A 114 -6.80 -24.44 -10.73
C GLN A 114 -5.47 -23.74 -10.40
N ILE A 115 -4.62 -24.34 -9.56
CA ILE A 115 -3.28 -23.81 -9.27
C ILE A 115 -2.32 -24.01 -10.46
N GLU A 116 -2.48 -25.08 -11.23
CA GLU A 116 -1.67 -25.37 -12.42
C GLU A 116 -1.92 -24.38 -13.57
N GLU A 117 -3.14 -23.85 -13.70
CA GLU A 117 -3.48 -22.83 -14.70
C GLU A 117 -2.64 -21.55 -14.57
N PHE A 118 -1.97 -21.33 -13.43
CA PHE A 118 -1.06 -20.20 -13.25
C PHE A 118 0.29 -20.37 -13.94
N LYS A 119 0.72 -19.30 -14.62
CA LYS A 119 2.04 -19.24 -15.27
C LYS A 119 3.16 -19.50 -14.26
N GLY A 120 3.92 -20.59 -14.47
CA GLY A 120 5.10 -20.94 -13.67
C GLY A 120 4.86 -22.00 -12.59
N TYR A 121 3.64 -22.51 -12.44
CA TYR A 121 3.35 -23.64 -11.55
C TYR A 121 3.44 -24.98 -12.28
N GLY A 122 4.28 -25.89 -11.77
CA GLY A 122 4.33 -27.27 -12.27
C GLY A 122 3.33 -28.15 -11.53
N ILE A 123 2.74 -29.12 -12.24
CA ILE A 123 1.76 -30.10 -11.72
C ILE A 123 2.15 -30.66 -10.34
N ASN A 124 3.40 -31.10 -10.19
CA ASN A 124 3.90 -31.69 -8.95
C ASN A 124 3.90 -30.70 -7.76
N ARG A 125 4.15 -29.41 -8.02
CA ARG A 125 4.13 -28.36 -6.98
C ARG A 125 2.69 -27.99 -6.61
N ALA A 126 1.81 -27.90 -7.61
CA ALA A 126 0.39 -27.64 -7.41
C ALA A 126 -0.28 -28.74 -6.58
N GLN A 127 -0.01 -30.02 -6.89
CA GLN A 127 -0.52 -31.15 -6.12
C GLN A 127 -0.03 -31.15 -4.67
N LYS A 128 1.27 -30.92 -4.43
CA LYS A 128 1.82 -30.83 -3.07
C LYS A 128 1.18 -29.69 -2.27
N LEU A 129 0.95 -28.54 -2.89
CA LEU A 129 0.23 -27.44 -2.27
C LEU A 129 -1.21 -27.81 -1.97
N ALA A 130 -1.95 -28.38 -2.93
CA ALA A 130 -3.35 -28.76 -2.75
C ALA A 130 -3.53 -29.77 -1.60
N ILE A 131 -2.63 -30.75 -1.48
CA ILE A 131 -2.61 -31.72 -0.36
C ILE A 131 -2.37 -31.01 0.97
N LYS A 132 -1.47 -30.03 1.03
CA LYS A 132 -1.19 -29.25 2.25
C LYS A 132 -2.34 -28.29 2.59
N LEU A 133 -3.00 -27.73 1.58
CA LEU A 133 -4.10 -26.76 1.69
C LEU A 133 -5.38 -27.42 2.23
N LYS A 134 -5.81 -28.55 1.67
CA LYS A 134 -7.09 -29.19 2.01
C LYS A 134 -7.36 -29.40 3.52
N PRO A 135 -6.44 -29.96 4.34
CA PRO A 135 -6.71 -30.17 5.76
C PRO A 135 -6.84 -28.86 6.54
N ILE A 136 -6.04 -27.86 6.18
CA ILE A 136 -6.03 -26.54 6.84
C ILE A 136 -7.37 -25.83 6.63
N PHE A 137 -7.84 -25.78 5.38
CA PHE A 137 -9.11 -25.15 5.04
C PHE A 137 -10.35 -25.86 5.64
N CYS A 138 -10.23 -27.17 5.91
CA CYS A 138 -11.26 -27.92 6.64
C CYS A 138 -11.34 -27.52 8.13
N GLN A 139 -10.24 -27.01 8.67
CA GLN A 139 -10.08 -26.71 10.10
C GLN A 139 -10.32 -25.23 10.43
N CYS A 140 -10.42 -24.35 9.44
CA CYS A 140 -10.76 -22.94 9.62
C CYS A 140 -11.98 -22.77 10.54
N ASN A 141 -11.73 -22.16 11.70
CA ASN A 141 -12.68 -22.00 12.80
C ASN A 141 -13.95 -21.26 12.37
N SER A 142 -15.10 -21.91 12.54
CA SER A 142 -16.45 -21.34 12.43
C SER A 142 -16.76 -20.23 13.45
N ASN A 143 -15.80 -19.87 14.32
CA ASN A 143 -16.06 -19.13 15.55
C ASN A 143 -15.58 -17.67 15.55
N LEU A 144 -15.09 -17.12 14.43
CA LEU A 144 -14.61 -15.73 14.40
C LEU A 144 -15.54 -14.71 13.73
N PHE A 145 -16.73 -15.12 13.28
CA PHE A 145 -17.71 -14.19 12.71
C PHE A 145 -19.06 -14.31 13.41
N PRO A 146 -19.44 -13.36 14.29
CA PRO A 146 -20.85 -13.17 14.60
C PRO A 146 -21.55 -12.75 13.30
N ASN A 147 -22.29 -13.68 12.69
CA ASN A 147 -23.41 -13.63 11.73
C ASN A 147 -23.80 -12.36 10.91
N SER A 148 -23.07 -11.24 10.91
CA SER A 148 -23.46 -9.97 10.27
C SER A 148 -22.77 -9.69 8.93
N LEU A 149 -21.82 -10.51 8.49
CA LEU A 149 -21.19 -10.41 7.15
C LEU A 149 -21.57 -11.56 6.21
N ARG A 150 -22.52 -12.40 6.63
CA ARG A 150 -23.14 -13.39 5.76
C ARG A 150 -24.26 -12.65 5.02
N THR A 151 -24.09 -12.44 3.71
CA THR A 151 -25.00 -11.74 2.76
C THR A 151 -24.74 -10.24 2.53
N SER A 152 -23.79 -9.95 1.64
CA SER A 152 -23.98 -8.96 0.55
C SER A 152 -22.79 -8.88 -0.41
N CYS A 153 -21.61 -9.40 -0.07
CA CYS A 153 -20.45 -9.35 -0.97
C CYS A 153 -20.44 -10.50 -2.00
N TYR A 154 -21.57 -10.79 -2.65
CA TYR A 154 -21.56 -11.44 -3.97
C TYR A 154 -21.39 -10.37 -5.04
N ASN A 155 -20.22 -9.72 -5.05
CA ASN A 155 -19.65 -8.94 -6.15
C ASN A 155 -18.42 -8.18 -5.64
N CYS A 156 -17.32 -8.88 -5.41
CA CYS A 156 -16.02 -8.24 -5.39
C CYS A 156 -15.28 -8.59 -6.68
N ASN A 157 -15.73 -8.00 -7.79
CA ASN A 157 -14.93 -7.84 -9.01
C ASN A 157 -13.80 -6.82 -8.76
N PHE A 158 -12.91 -7.08 -7.80
CA PHE A 158 -11.84 -6.13 -7.44
C PHE A 158 -10.43 -6.68 -7.68
N VAL A 159 -10.25 -7.92 -8.14
CA VAL A 159 -8.90 -8.49 -8.32
C VAL A 159 -8.37 -8.36 -9.75
N HIS A 160 -9.17 -7.90 -10.71
CA HIS A 160 -8.72 -7.74 -12.11
C HIS A 160 -7.74 -6.57 -12.37
N GLN A 161 -7.27 -5.85 -11.35
CA GLN A 161 -6.40 -4.67 -11.54
C GLN A 161 -4.97 -4.82 -11.00
N ILE A 162 -4.57 -6.00 -10.53
CA ILE A 162 -3.17 -6.25 -10.15
C ILE A 162 -2.49 -7.02 -11.28
N SER A 163 -2.13 -6.29 -12.34
CA SER A 163 -1.36 -6.75 -13.49
C SER A 163 0.07 -7.17 -13.07
N PRO A 164 0.71 -8.14 -13.76
CA PRO A 164 1.91 -8.85 -13.31
C PRO A 164 3.23 -8.13 -13.63
N TYR A 165 3.24 -6.79 -13.64
CA TYR A 165 4.43 -5.99 -13.93
C TYR A 165 4.77 -5.07 -12.75
N CYS A 166 5.26 -5.67 -11.67
CA CYS A 166 6.18 -5.09 -10.70
C CYS A 166 7.08 -6.21 -10.16
#